data_AF-A0A246NEY2-F1
#
_entry.id   AF-A0A246NEY2-F1
#
_cell.length_a   1.000
_cell.length_b   1.000
_cell.length_c   1.000
_cell.angle_alpha   90.00
_cell.angle_beta   90.00
_cell.angle_gamma   90.00
#
_symmetry.space_group_name_H-M   'P 1'
#
loop_
_entity.id
_entity.type
_entity.pdbx_description
1 polymer ?
#
loop_
_entity_poly.entity_id
_entity_poly.type
_entity_poly.pdbx_seq_one_letter_code
_entity_poly.pdbx_strand_id
1 'polypeptide(L)' 'MALPKLVSLAEACRALSCSRWQFYSSPACFPAPIKVGGRIKFREDELVAKIAELQAQTAENR' A
#
# COMPACT_ATOMS: atom_id res chain seq x y z
N MET A 1 12.36 -12.01 16.84
CA MET A 1 11.53 -10.96 16.21
C MET A 1 11.39 -11.32 14.74
N ALA A 2 10.18 -11.59 14.24
CA ALA A 2 9.97 -11.90 12.83
C ALA A 2 10.34 -10.68 11.98
N LEU A 3 11.07 -10.89 10.88
CA LEU A 3 11.39 -9.80 9.95
C LEU A 3 10.09 -9.29 9.31
N PRO A 4 9.90 -7.96 9.16
CA PRO A 4 8.71 -7.40 8.54
C PRO A 4 8.64 -7.86 7.09
N LYS A 5 7.49 -8.42 6.70
CA LYS A 5 7.27 -8.92 5.34
C LYS A 5 7.13 -7.73 4.39
N LEU A 6 8.01 -7.70 3.38
CA LEU A 6 8.05 -6.63 2.39
C LEU A 6 7.41 -7.07 1.08
N VAL A 7 6.39 -6.35 0.66
CA VAL A 7 5.68 -6.58 -0.61
C VAL A 7 6.14 -5.58 -1.67
N SER A 8 6.10 -5.98 -2.94
CA SER A 8 6.44 -5.12 -4.06
C SER A 8 5.34 -4.09 -4.37
N LEU A 9 5.68 -3.04 -5.11
CA LEU A 9 4.68 -2.10 -5.64
C LEU A 9 3.58 -2.78 -6.46
N ALA A 10 3.91 -3.82 -7.24
CA ALA A 10 2.91 -4.55 -8.01
C ALA A 10 1.90 -5.29 -7.13
N GLU A 11 2.37 -5.92 -6.04
CA GLU A 11 1.51 -6.60 -5.07
C GLU A 11 0.66 -5.60 -4.28
N ALA A 12 1.24 -4.49 -3.84
CA ALA A 12 0.53 -3.43 -3.14
C ALA A 12 -0.60 -2.84 -4.01
N CYS A 13 -0.31 -2.55 -5.28
CA CYS A 13 -1.31 -2.09 -6.25
C CYS A 13 -2.45 -3.11 -6.43
N ARG A 14 -2.12 -4.41 -6.50
CA ARG A 14 -3.13 -5.47 -6.63
C ARG A 14 -4.02 -5.58 -5.40
N ALA A 15 -3.45 -5.42 -4.20
CA ALA A 15 -4.20 -5.48 -2.94
C ALA A 15 -5.13 -4.27 -2.76
N LEU A 16 -4.67 -3.07 -3.16
CA LEU A 16 -5.43 -1.82 -3.10
C LEU A 16 -6.37 -1.61 -4.30
N SER A 17 -6.46 -2.59 -5.22
CA SER A 17 -7.22 -2.48 -6.48
C SER A 17 -6.91 -1.19 -7.27
N CYS A 18 -5.65 -0.77 -7.29
CA CYS A 18 -5.22 0.49 -7.86
C CYS A 18 -4.09 0.32 -8.88
N SER A 19 -3.90 1.32 -9.74
CA SER A 19 -2.87 1.30 -10.79
C SER A 19 -1.54 1.84 -10.27
N ARG A 20 -0.41 1.40 -10.86
CA ARG A 20 0.92 2.01 -10.59
C ARG A 20 0.94 3.53 -10.80
N TRP A 21 0.12 4.04 -11.70
CA TRP A 21 -0.05 5.48 -11.91
C TRP A 21 -0.63 6.19 -10.67
N GLN A 22 -1.58 5.57 -9.97
CA GLN A 22 -2.16 6.14 -8.75
C GLN A 22 -1.14 6.27 -7.63
N PHE A 23 -0.12 5.40 -7.58
CA PHE A 23 0.99 5.57 -6.65
C PHE A 23 1.75 6.89 -6.89
N TYR A 24 1.99 7.25 -8.15
CA TYR A 24 2.69 8.49 -8.48
C TYR A 24 1.79 9.73 -8.39
N SER A 25 0.50 9.60 -8.70
CA SER A 25 -0.46 10.71 -8.66
C SER A 25 -1.09 10.95 -7.29
N SER A 26 -1.19 9.93 -6.44
CA SER A 26 -1.83 9.98 -5.13
C SER A 26 -1.12 9.05 -4.16
N PRO A 27 0.09 9.43 -3.70
CA PRO A 27 0.86 8.63 -2.75
C PRO A 27 0.13 8.44 -1.41
N ALA A 28 -0.84 9.29 -1.07
CA ALA A 28 -1.64 9.19 0.16
C ALA A 28 -2.48 7.91 0.26
N CYS A 29 -2.79 7.26 -0.86
CA CYS A 29 -3.52 5.98 -0.90
C CYS A 29 -2.63 4.78 -0.55
N PHE A 30 -1.32 4.97 -0.45
CA PHE A 30 -0.35 3.93 -0.16
C PHE A 30 0.30 4.17 1.21
N PRO A 31 0.72 3.10 1.90
CA PRO A 31 1.60 3.23 3.06
C PRO A 31 2.98 3.76 2.65
N ALA A 32 3.82 4.10 3.62
CA ALA A 32 5.13 4.67 3.38
C ALA A 32 6.00 3.76 2.46
N PRO A 33 6.45 4.24 1.29
CA PRO A 33 7.28 3.45 0.40
C PRO A 33 8.70 3.29 0.97
N ILE A 34 9.22 2.06 0.90
CA ILE A 34 10.58 1.69 1.29
C ILE A 34 11.39 1.41 0.04
N LYS A 35 12.55 2.05 -0.11
CA LYS A 35 13.47 1.81 -1.22
C LYS A 35 14.49 0.72 -0.82
N VAL A 36 14.42 -0.44 -1.46
CA VAL A 36 15.34 -1.57 -1.25
C VAL A 36 16.00 -1.92 -2.57
N GLY A 37 17.33 -1.71 -2.69
CA GLY A 37 18.08 -2.04 -3.90
C GLY A 37 17.53 -1.36 -5.17
N GLY A 38 17.04 -0.12 -5.06
CA GLY A 38 16.44 0.62 -6.18
C GLY A 38 14.98 0.27 -6.50
N ARG A 39 14.37 -0.68 -5.77
CA ARG A 39 12.95 -1.05 -5.94
C ARG A 39 12.11 -0.47 -4.81
N ILE A 40 10.89 -0.06 -5.14
CA ILE A 40 9.89 0.36 -4.16
C ILE A 40 9.20 -0.89 -3.59
N LYS A 41 9.21 -0.97 -2.26
CA LYS A 41 8.62 -2.02 -1.43
C LYS A 41 7.75 -1.36 -0.37
N PHE A 42 6.82 -2.11 0.19
CA PHE A 42 5.96 -1.67 1.28
C PHE A 42 5.96 -2.72 2.38
N ARG A 43 5.72 -2.30 3.62
CA ARG A 43 5.45 -3.25 4.70
C ARG A 43 4.05 -3.82 4.53
N GLU A 44 3.94 -5.14 4.66
CA GLU A 44 2.65 -5.82 4.55
C GLU A 44 1.67 -5.36 5.64
N ASP A 45 2.14 -5.16 6.87
CA ASP A 45 1.31 -4.70 7.99
C ASP A 45 0.71 -3.31 7.75
N GLU A 46 1.54 -2.33 7.33
CA GLU A 46 1.06 -0.99 7.00
C GLU A 46 0.11 -1.00 5.79
N LEU A 47 0.36 -1.87 4.81
CA LEU A 47 -0.53 -2.02 3.65
C LEU A 47 -1.90 -2.57 4.07
N VAL A 48 -1.94 -3.60 4.92
CA VAL A 48 -3.19 -4.17 5.44
C VAL A 48 -3.95 -3.13 6.27
N ALA A 49 -3.27 -2.38 7.14
CA ALA A 49 -3.87 -1.29 7.89
C ALA A 49 -4.48 -0.24 6.96
N LYS A 50 -3.74 0.17 5.92
CA LYS A 50 -4.21 1.17 4.95
C LYS A 50 -5.42 0.70 4.15
N ILE A 51 -5.45 -0.57 3.75
CA ILE A 51 -6.62 -1.17 3.07
C ILE A 51 -7.84 -1.10 3.99
N ALA A 52 -7.70 -1.46 5.27
CA ALA A 52 -8.79 -1.39 6.23
C ALA A 52 -9.30 0.05 6.43
N GLU A 53 -8.40 1.03 6.53
CA GLU A 53 -8.76 2.45 6.58
C GLU A 53 -9.54 2.90 5.34
N LEU A 54 -9.08 2.54 4.14
CA LEU A 54 -9.73 2.90 2.89
C LEU A 54 -11.11 2.22 2.73
N GLN A 55 -11.23 0.98 3.18
CA GLN A 55 -12.51 0.26 3.19
C GLN A 55 -13.50 0.90 4.18
N ALA A 56 -13.04 1.32 5.36
CA ALA A 56 -13.87 2.02 6.33
C ALA A 56 -14.36 3.38 5.80
N GLN A 57 -13.47 4.17 5.19
CA GLN A 57 -13.83 5.46 4.58
C GLN A 57 -14.80 5.30 3.39
N THR A 58 -14.69 4.21 2.62
CA THR A 58 -15.62 3.93 1.51
C THR A 58 -17.01 3.53 2.02
N ALA A 59 -17.12 2.94 3.21
CA ALA A 59 -18.37 2.55 3.82
C ALA A 59 -19.12 3.72 4.49
N GLU A 60 -18.40 4.71 5.00
CA GLU A 60 -19.00 5.87 5.68
C GLU A 60 -19.49 6.96 4.71
N ASN A 61 -18.93 7.03 3.50
CA ASN A 61 -19.29 8.05 2.50
C ASN A 61 -20.42 7.60 1.54
N ARG A 62 -21.28 6.68 2.01
CA ARG A 62 -22.35 6.04 1.24
C ARG A 62 -23.68 6.17 1.98
#